data_AF-A0A8H5QWR5-F1
#
_entry.id   AF-A0A8H5QWR5-F1
#
_cell.length_a   1.000
_cell.length_b   1.000
_cell.length_c   1.000
_cell.angle_alpha   90.00
_cell.angle_beta   90.00
_cell.angle_gamma   90.00
#
_symmetry.space_group_name_H-M   'P 1'
#
loop_
_entity.id
_entity.type
_entity.pdbx_description
1 polymer ?
#
loop_
_entity_poly.entity_id
_entity_poly.type
_entity_poly.pdbx_seq_one_letter_code
_entity_poly.pdbx_strand_id
1 'polypeptide(L)'
;MAVSKAVSEQELEAKVRREIQASMVELKAQERHRRKLEAAKFLIKLEWPLDSPETVAQAAGIPSPDEGAISGPCYFLEINAINKAAIEAYLKTNLSLSGFSPTFIPWNPARKSLSPPSLHPTLDIESTLPHQRLEYVHDEPCPAQNEYPVWYFIYGDLADPSVLVELLGDNLRFYTAEIIGGGYMGNFSPANNVEDLMSLTSIALQVETQEQEDMLRAYQGDAYEVVRCPIYVACTDYIEFLAYGEEVPGLTFRLIKKATD
;
A
#
# COMPACT_ATOMS: atom_id res chain seq x y z
N MET A 1 -18.92 -18.14 -65.72
CA MET A 1 -18.91 -19.06 -64.54
C MET A 1 -17.74 -18.83 -63.57
N ALA A 2 -16.64 -18.17 -63.94
CA ALA A 2 -15.50 -17.94 -63.03
C ALA A 2 -15.74 -16.89 -61.92
N VAL A 3 -16.58 -15.88 -62.18
CA VAL A 3 -16.81 -14.73 -61.27
C VAL A 3 -17.50 -15.15 -59.97
N SER A 4 -18.44 -16.08 -60.02
CA SER A 4 -19.22 -16.52 -58.85
C SER A 4 -18.40 -17.31 -57.82
N LYS A 5 -17.30 -17.93 -58.25
CA LYS A 5 -16.43 -18.74 -57.39
C LYS A 5 -15.47 -17.86 -56.58
N ALA A 6 -14.89 -16.85 -57.23
CA ALA A 6 -13.98 -15.89 -56.60
C ALA A 6 -14.65 -15.04 -55.51
N VAL A 7 -15.93 -14.67 -55.69
CA VAL A 7 -16.70 -13.92 -54.68
C VAL A 7 -16.93 -14.77 -53.42
N SER A 8 -17.24 -16.06 -53.58
CA SER A 8 -17.45 -16.96 -52.43
C SER A 8 -16.17 -17.25 -51.64
N GLU A 9 -15.02 -17.26 -52.30
CA GLU A 9 -13.72 -17.53 -51.68
C GLU A 9 -13.25 -16.30 -50.88
N GLN A 10 -13.48 -15.10 -51.41
CA GLN A 10 -13.19 -13.84 -50.73
C GLN A 10 -14.09 -13.60 -49.50
N GLU A 11 -15.37 -14.00 -49.56
CA GLU A 11 -16.28 -13.97 -48.41
C GLU A 11 -15.87 -14.97 -47.32
N LEU A 12 -15.40 -16.16 -47.71
CA LEU A 12 -14.93 -17.17 -46.78
C LEU A 12 -13.64 -16.72 -46.06
N GLU A 13 -12.69 -16.14 -46.78
CA GLU A 13 -11.48 -15.55 -46.18
C GLU A 13 -11.79 -14.40 -45.22
N ALA A 14 -12.72 -13.52 -45.60
CA ALA A 14 -13.15 -12.43 -44.73
C ALA A 14 -13.82 -12.95 -43.44
N LYS A 15 -14.59 -14.03 -43.53
CA LYS A 15 -15.20 -14.69 -42.37
C LYS A 15 -14.16 -15.30 -41.45
N VAL A 16 -13.18 -16.04 -41.98
CA VAL A 16 -12.08 -16.63 -41.21
C VAL A 16 -11.26 -15.55 -40.51
N ARG A 17 -10.95 -14.44 -41.20
CA ARG A 17 -10.24 -13.30 -40.60
C ARG A 17 -11.01 -12.68 -39.44
N ARG A 18 -12.34 -12.54 -39.55
CA ARG A 18 -13.20 -12.03 -38.47
C ARG A 18 -13.22 -12.98 -37.28
N GLU A 19 -13.29 -14.28 -37.51
CA GLU A 19 -13.26 -15.30 -36.44
C GLU A 19 -11.92 -15.31 -35.70
N ILE A 20 -10.79 -15.25 -36.44
CA ILE A 20 -9.45 -15.13 -35.84
C ILE A 20 -9.34 -13.84 -35.03
N GLN A 21 -9.85 -12.73 -35.55
CA GLN A 21 -9.81 -11.45 -34.85
C GLN A 21 -10.67 -11.44 -33.59
N ALA A 22 -11.86 -12.05 -33.62
CA ALA A 22 -12.72 -12.21 -32.45
C ALA A 22 -12.05 -13.08 -31.37
N SER A 23 -11.47 -14.22 -31.76
CA SER A 23 -10.73 -15.11 -30.84
C SER A 23 -9.53 -14.40 -30.20
N MET A 24 -8.79 -13.61 -30.97
CA MET A 24 -7.67 -12.83 -30.44
C MET A 24 -8.11 -11.75 -29.45
N VAL A 25 -9.25 -11.10 -29.67
CA VAL A 25 -9.81 -10.13 -28.72
C VAL A 25 -10.23 -10.82 -27.42
N GLU A 26 -10.86 -11.98 -27.51
CA GLU A 26 -11.27 -12.77 -26.35
C GLU A 26 -10.06 -13.25 -25.53
N LEU A 27 -9.02 -13.76 -26.18
CA LEU A 27 -7.76 -14.13 -25.52
C LEU A 27 -7.12 -12.94 -24.79
N LYS A 28 -7.10 -11.75 -25.41
CA LYS A 28 -6.59 -10.54 -24.75
C LYS A 28 -7.44 -10.14 -23.55
N ALA A 29 -8.76 -10.30 -23.63
CA ALA A 29 -9.66 -10.01 -22.52
C ALA A 29 -9.45 -10.98 -21.34
N GLN A 30 -9.32 -12.28 -21.63
CA GLN A 30 -9.02 -13.32 -20.64
C GLN A 30 -7.68 -13.08 -19.96
N GLU A 31 -6.64 -12.77 -20.74
CA GLU A 31 -5.31 -12.46 -20.20
C GLU A 31 -5.34 -11.22 -19.29
N ARG A 32 -6.08 -10.17 -19.68
CA ARG A 32 -6.28 -8.99 -18.85
C ARG A 32 -7.01 -9.32 -17.55
N HIS A 33 -8.00 -10.20 -17.60
CA HIS A 33 -8.73 -10.64 -16.41
C HIS A 33 -7.82 -11.46 -15.48
N ARG A 34 -7.06 -12.42 -16.02
CA ARG A 34 -6.09 -13.22 -15.27
C ARG A 34 -5.08 -12.34 -14.54
N ARG A 35 -4.47 -11.37 -15.24
CA ARG A 35 -3.52 -10.42 -14.63
C ARG A 35 -4.14 -9.61 -13.49
N LYS A 36 -5.42 -9.23 -13.60
CA LYS A 36 -6.13 -8.54 -12.50
C LYS A 36 -6.29 -9.44 -11.28
N LEU A 37 -6.55 -10.73 -11.47
CA LEU A 37 -6.66 -11.70 -10.38
C LEU A 37 -5.30 -11.99 -9.74
N GLU A 38 -4.24 -12.09 -10.54
CA GLU A 38 -2.86 -12.26 -10.05
C GLU A 38 -2.38 -11.03 -9.26
N ALA A 39 -2.79 -9.83 -9.66
CA ALA A 39 -2.43 -8.59 -8.99
C ALA A 39 -3.24 -8.31 -7.70
N ALA A 40 -4.41 -8.92 -7.53
CA ALA A 40 -5.25 -8.71 -6.37
C ALA A 40 -4.75 -9.58 -5.20
N LYS A 41 -4.23 -8.91 -4.17
CA LYS A 41 -3.64 -9.53 -2.98
C LYS A 41 -4.65 -9.62 -1.84
N PHE A 42 -4.58 -10.69 -1.08
CA PHE A 42 -5.38 -10.97 0.10
C PHE A 42 -4.47 -11.55 1.18
N LEU A 43 -4.77 -11.26 2.43
CA LEU A 43 -4.23 -11.99 3.57
C LEU A 43 -5.21 -13.08 3.98
N ILE A 44 -4.71 -14.29 4.17
CA ILE A 44 -5.44 -15.35 4.86
C ILE A 44 -4.89 -15.47 6.28
N LYS A 45 -5.79 -15.52 7.27
CA LYS A 45 -5.42 -15.83 8.65
C LYS A 45 -5.06 -17.31 8.76
N LEU A 46 -3.88 -17.62 9.30
CA LEU A 46 -3.49 -18.99 9.60
C LEU A 46 -4.22 -19.45 10.86
N GLU A 47 -5.18 -20.34 10.68
CA GLU A 47 -6.01 -20.90 11.75
C GLU A 47 -6.38 -22.32 11.38
N TRP A 48 -6.47 -23.22 12.38
CA TRP A 48 -6.77 -24.62 12.11
C TRP A 48 -8.09 -24.72 11.31
N PRO A 49 -8.09 -25.36 10.13
CA PRO A 49 -7.18 -26.39 9.62
C PRO A 49 -6.13 -25.90 8.60
N LEU A 50 -6.06 -24.59 8.36
CA LEU A 50 -5.06 -23.90 7.53
C LEU A 50 -4.08 -23.13 8.42
N ASP A 51 -3.49 -23.81 9.40
CA ASP A 51 -2.62 -23.22 10.42
C ASP A 51 -1.15 -23.08 9.98
N SER A 52 -0.80 -23.65 8.81
CA SER A 52 0.55 -23.60 8.27
C SER A 52 0.57 -23.11 6.81
N PRO A 53 1.64 -22.42 6.37
CA PRO A 53 1.80 -22.03 4.97
C PRO A 53 1.71 -23.21 4.00
N GLU A 54 2.20 -24.39 4.41
CA GLU A 54 2.17 -25.61 3.61
C GLU A 54 0.74 -26.13 3.41
N THR A 55 -0.10 -26.07 4.44
CA THR A 55 -1.52 -26.47 4.33
C THR A 55 -2.28 -25.51 3.41
N VAL A 56 -1.98 -24.21 3.45
CA VAL A 56 -2.53 -23.22 2.52
C VAL A 56 -2.05 -23.48 1.09
N ALA A 57 -0.76 -23.79 0.90
CA ALA A 57 -0.20 -24.09 -0.40
C ALA A 57 -0.82 -25.35 -1.03
N GLN A 58 -1.04 -26.39 -0.22
CA GLN A 58 -1.76 -27.59 -0.64
C GLN A 58 -3.21 -27.28 -1.05
N ALA A 59 -3.92 -26.45 -0.27
CA ALA A 59 -5.29 -26.06 -0.58
C ALA A 59 -5.38 -25.15 -1.83
N ALA A 60 -4.37 -24.32 -2.07
CA ALA A 60 -4.26 -23.45 -3.25
C ALA A 60 -3.73 -24.18 -4.49
N GLY A 61 -3.15 -25.38 -4.35
CA GLY A 61 -2.54 -26.13 -5.44
C GLY A 61 -1.22 -25.55 -5.93
N ILE A 62 -0.46 -24.88 -5.05
CA ILE A 62 0.83 -24.24 -5.36
C ILE A 62 2.00 -25.01 -4.72
N PRO A 63 3.19 -25.03 -5.36
CA PRO A 63 4.32 -25.84 -4.91
C PRO A 63 5.02 -25.30 -3.66
N SER A 64 4.89 -24.01 -3.37
CA SER A 64 5.36 -23.35 -2.14
C SER A 64 4.58 -22.05 -1.95
N PRO A 65 4.22 -21.67 -0.72
CA PRO A 65 3.74 -20.32 -0.44
C PRO A 65 4.92 -19.33 -0.53
N ASP A 66 4.64 -18.09 -0.95
CA ASP A 66 5.60 -17.00 -0.83
C ASP A 66 5.76 -16.65 0.66
N GLU A 67 7.01 -16.46 1.14
CA GLU A 67 7.38 -16.28 2.56
C GLU A 67 6.90 -14.95 3.18
N GLY A 68 5.93 -14.26 2.58
CA GLY A 68 5.40 -12.96 3.02
C GLY A 68 4.51 -13.05 4.26
N ALA A 69 4.94 -13.77 5.30
CA ALA A 69 4.23 -13.84 6.56
C ALA A 69 4.34 -12.50 7.30
N ILE A 70 3.20 -11.89 7.59
CA ILE A 70 3.14 -10.66 8.39
C ILE A 70 3.06 -11.07 9.86
N SER A 71 4.01 -10.59 10.67
CA SER A 71 4.16 -10.95 12.08
C SER A 71 3.17 -10.18 12.97
N GLY A 72 2.43 -10.91 13.82
CA GLY A 72 1.48 -10.40 14.80
C GLY A 72 0.93 -11.56 15.65
N PRO A 73 0.02 -11.32 16.63
CA PRO A 73 -0.56 -12.39 17.46
C PRO A 73 -1.38 -13.43 16.66
N CYS A 74 -1.71 -13.12 15.40
CA CYS A 74 -2.24 -14.04 14.40
C CYS A 74 -1.29 -14.03 13.20
N TYR A 75 -0.83 -15.19 12.75
CA TYR A 75 -0.02 -15.29 11.53
C TYR A 75 -0.92 -15.10 10.31
N PHE A 76 -0.55 -14.19 9.41
CA PHE A 76 -1.22 -13.97 8.14
C PHE A 76 -0.30 -14.36 6.99
N LEU A 77 -0.86 -14.95 5.93
CA LEU A 77 -0.15 -15.28 4.71
C LEU A 77 -0.72 -14.50 3.51
N GLU A 78 0.15 -13.92 2.71
CA GLU A 78 -0.25 -13.25 1.47
C GLU A 78 -0.60 -14.28 0.38
N ILE A 79 -1.76 -14.11 -0.24
CA ILE A 79 -2.23 -14.91 -1.37
C ILE A 79 -2.86 -14.01 -2.44
N ASN A 80 -2.90 -14.45 -3.69
CA ASN A 80 -3.62 -13.75 -4.76
C ASN A 80 -5.09 -14.21 -4.88
N ALA A 81 -5.88 -13.55 -5.72
CA ALA A 81 -7.29 -13.90 -5.92
C ALA A 81 -7.50 -15.30 -6.51
N ILE A 82 -6.54 -15.81 -7.30
CA ILE A 82 -6.60 -17.15 -7.89
C ILE A 82 -6.47 -18.21 -6.79
N ASN A 83 -5.47 -18.04 -5.92
CA ASN A 83 -5.22 -18.90 -4.77
C ASN A 83 -6.41 -18.88 -3.81
N LYS A 84 -6.99 -17.70 -3.55
CA LYS A 84 -8.22 -17.57 -2.76
C LYS A 84 -9.35 -18.44 -3.33
N ALA A 85 -9.63 -18.34 -4.63
CA ALA A 85 -10.67 -19.13 -5.28
C ALA A 85 -10.38 -20.64 -5.24
N ALA A 86 -9.11 -21.04 -5.39
CA ALA A 86 -8.67 -22.43 -5.27
C ALA A 86 -8.89 -22.98 -3.85
N ILE A 87 -8.50 -22.22 -2.82
CA ILE A 87 -8.72 -22.59 -1.41
C ILE A 87 -10.20 -22.73 -1.10
N GLU A 88 -11.04 -21.78 -1.54
CA GLU A 88 -12.49 -21.86 -1.35
C GLU A 88 -13.09 -23.10 -2.05
N ALA A 89 -12.60 -23.45 -3.25
CA ALA A 89 -13.03 -24.65 -3.97
C ALA A 89 -12.57 -25.93 -3.25
N TYR A 90 -11.35 -25.96 -2.73
CA TYR A 90 -10.81 -27.06 -1.94
C TYR A 90 -11.65 -27.31 -0.68
N LEU A 91 -12.00 -26.27 0.07
CA LEU A 91 -12.80 -26.39 1.29
C LEU A 91 -14.23 -26.86 1.01
N LYS A 92 -14.83 -26.42 -0.10
CA LYS A 92 -16.15 -26.91 -0.55
C LYS A 92 -16.13 -28.38 -0.94
N THR A 93 -15.01 -28.88 -1.47
CA THR A 93 -14.88 -30.26 -1.94
C THR A 93 -14.59 -31.22 -0.78
N ASN A 94 -13.92 -30.75 0.28
CA ASN A 94 -13.62 -31.55 1.46
C ASN A 94 -14.76 -31.48 2.49
N LEU A 95 -15.62 -32.51 2.48
CA LEU A 95 -16.78 -32.63 3.39
C LEU A 95 -16.42 -32.42 4.88
N SER A 96 -15.25 -32.89 5.32
CA SER A 96 -14.76 -32.73 6.70
C SER A 96 -14.41 -31.29 7.08
N LEU A 97 -14.25 -30.39 6.09
CA LEU A 97 -13.86 -28.99 6.25
C LEU A 97 -14.99 -28.03 5.85
N SER A 98 -16.17 -28.54 5.48
CA SER A 98 -17.30 -27.74 4.97
C SER A 98 -17.90 -26.75 5.99
N GLY A 99 -17.60 -26.92 7.28
CA GLY A 99 -17.98 -25.99 8.35
C GLY A 99 -16.96 -24.89 8.65
N PHE A 100 -15.78 -24.94 8.02
CA PHE A 100 -14.72 -23.96 8.22
C PHE A 100 -14.79 -22.87 7.13
N SER A 101 -14.81 -21.61 7.56
CA SER A 101 -14.76 -20.45 6.67
C SER A 101 -13.50 -19.65 6.98
N PRO A 102 -12.46 -19.71 6.13
CA PRO A 102 -11.24 -18.95 6.36
C PRO A 102 -11.50 -17.46 6.35
N THR A 103 -10.75 -16.73 7.16
CA THR A 103 -10.77 -15.27 7.15
C THR A 103 -9.85 -14.74 6.04
N PHE A 104 -10.45 -14.19 4.98
CA PHE A 104 -9.73 -13.47 3.93
C PHE A 104 -9.87 -11.96 4.11
N ILE A 105 -8.75 -11.27 4.23
CA ILE A 105 -8.68 -9.81 4.36
C ILE A 105 -8.09 -9.24 3.06
N PRO A 106 -8.77 -8.34 2.34
CA PRO A 106 -8.19 -7.67 1.19
C PRO A 106 -6.89 -6.96 1.58
N TRP A 107 -5.80 -7.24 0.88
CA TRP A 107 -4.53 -6.55 1.09
C TRP A 107 -4.48 -5.30 0.22
N ASN A 108 -4.91 -4.20 0.80
CA ASN A 108 -5.06 -2.93 0.14
C ASN A 108 -4.25 -1.85 0.89
N PRO A 109 -2.90 -1.94 0.92
CA PRO A 109 -2.08 -0.96 1.63
C PRO A 109 -2.19 0.42 0.96
N ALA A 110 -2.03 1.47 1.75
CA ALA A 110 -1.98 2.84 1.28
C ALA A 110 -1.00 2.97 0.11
N ARG A 111 -1.40 3.67 -0.96
CA ARG A 111 -0.59 3.73 -2.19
C ARG A 111 0.57 4.70 -2.01
N LYS A 112 1.79 4.26 -2.31
CA LYS A 112 2.96 5.15 -2.47
C LYS A 112 3.35 5.18 -3.94
N SER A 113 3.12 6.32 -4.59
CA SER A 113 3.41 6.53 -6.02
C SER A 113 4.07 7.89 -6.20
N LEU A 114 5.24 8.06 -5.60
CA LEU A 114 6.03 9.27 -5.67
C LEU A 114 6.64 9.40 -7.06
N SER A 115 6.44 10.56 -7.68
CA SER A 115 7.03 10.89 -8.97
C SER A 115 8.55 11.05 -8.81
N PRO A 116 9.37 10.35 -9.62
CA PRO A 116 10.81 10.63 -9.67
C PRO A 116 11.18 12.02 -10.21
N PRO A 117 10.53 12.56 -11.26
CA PRO A 117 10.92 13.86 -11.82
C PRO A 117 10.19 15.07 -11.21
N SER A 118 9.34 14.88 -10.18
CA SER A 118 8.57 15.98 -9.60
C SER A 118 8.25 15.74 -8.13
N LEU A 119 7.94 16.81 -7.40
CA LEU A 119 7.54 16.72 -5.98
C LEU A 119 6.20 15.99 -5.79
N HIS A 120 5.44 15.75 -6.87
CA HIS A 120 4.14 15.08 -6.81
C HIS A 120 4.22 13.62 -6.33
N PRO A 121 3.26 13.15 -5.52
CA PRO A 121 2.26 13.93 -4.80
C PRO A 121 2.87 14.60 -3.56
N THR A 122 2.48 15.85 -3.32
CA THR A 122 2.85 16.61 -2.11
C THR A 122 1.56 17.01 -1.38
N LEU A 123 1.58 17.00 -0.05
CA LEU A 123 0.45 17.47 0.74
C LEU A 123 0.21 18.97 0.48
N ASP A 124 -1.05 19.34 0.25
CA ASP A 124 -1.54 20.72 0.08
C ASP A 124 -0.83 21.59 -0.98
N ILE A 125 -0.01 20.98 -1.85
CA ILE A 125 0.70 21.63 -2.94
C ILE A 125 0.33 20.95 -4.25
N GLU A 126 -0.19 21.72 -5.21
CA GLU A 126 -0.45 21.24 -6.58
C GLU A 126 0.85 21.22 -7.40
N SER A 127 1.78 20.34 -7.02
CA SER A 127 3.16 20.27 -7.57
C SER A 127 3.25 19.91 -9.06
N THR A 128 2.12 19.78 -9.75
CA THR A 128 2.04 19.66 -11.21
C THR A 128 2.00 21.02 -11.92
N LEU A 129 1.72 22.11 -11.19
CA LEU A 129 1.68 23.47 -11.73
C LEU A 129 3.05 23.95 -12.22
N PRO A 130 3.14 24.68 -13.35
CA PRO A 130 4.42 25.11 -13.92
C PRO A 130 5.34 25.88 -12.97
N HIS A 131 4.78 26.69 -12.08
CA HIS A 131 5.52 27.52 -11.11
C HIS A 131 5.97 26.74 -9.86
N GLN A 132 5.50 25.51 -9.68
CA GLN A 132 5.87 24.62 -8.57
C GLN A 132 6.73 23.44 -9.05
N ARG A 133 7.16 23.46 -10.32
CA ARG A 133 8.15 22.53 -10.86
C ARG A 133 9.51 22.90 -10.29
N LEU A 134 10.30 21.88 -9.98
CA LEU A 134 11.68 22.04 -9.53
C LEU A 134 12.44 22.90 -10.56
N GLU A 135 12.99 24.03 -10.11
CA GLU A 135 13.61 25.03 -11.00
C GLU A 135 14.92 24.52 -11.62
N TYR A 136 15.57 23.54 -10.96
CA TYR A 136 16.82 22.95 -11.38
C TYR A 136 16.70 21.45 -11.66
N VAL A 137 17.28 20.99 -12.78
CA VAL A 137 17.33 19.58 -13.22
C VAL A 137 18.08 18.67 -12.24
N HIS A 138 18.81 19.25 -11.28
CA HIS A 138 19.60 18.54 -10.27
C HIS A 138 18.95 18.49 -8.88
N ASP A 139 17.83 19.18 -8.66
CA ASP A 139 17.08 19.03 -7.42
C ASP A 139 16.21 17.78 -7.56
N GLU A 140 16.68 16.66 -7.03
CA GLU A 140 15.88 15.44 -6.98
C GLU A 140 14.78 15.59 -5.90
N PRO A 141 13.52 15.24 -6.18
CA PRO A 141 12.46 15.39 -5.21
C PRO A 141 12.58 14.37 -4.07
N CYS A 142 12.95 14.85 -2.89
CA CYS A 142 13.06 14.07 -1.66
C CYS A 142 11.75 14.09 -0.83
N PRO A 143 11.40 12.98 -0.17
CA PRO A 143 12.03 11.66 -0.25
C PRO A 143 11.73 10.94 -1.58
N ALA A 144 12.62 10.07 -2.05
CA ALA A 144 12.40 9.22 -3.23
C ALA A 144 11.50 8.01 -2.91
N GLN A 145 11.03 7.31 -3.95
CA GLN A 145 10.08 6.20 -3.83
C GLN A 145 10.57 5.08 -2.89
N ASN A 146 11.86 4.76 -2.91
CA ASN A 146 12.47 3.68 -2.13
C ASN A 146 13.62 4.20 -1.25
N GLU A 147 13.52 5.44 -0.78
CA GLU A 147 14.51 6.04 0.10
C GLU A 147 14.28 5.62 1.55
N TYR A 148 15.33 5.09 2.19
CA TYR A 148 15.35 4.74 3.60
C TYR A 148 16.72 5.08 4.21
N PRO A 149 16.79 5.56 5.46
CA PRO A 149 15.67 5.87 6.34
C PRO A 149 14.89 7.11 5.85
N VAL A 150 13.60 7.19 6.20
CA VAL A 150 12.72 8.30 5.81
C VAL A 150 11.84 8.75 6.98
N TRP A 151 11.60 10.06 7.09
CA TRP A 151 10.71 10.63 8.10
C TRP A 151 9.25 10.54 7.66
N TYR A 152 8.41 10.00 8.53
CA TYR A 152 6.96 9.98 8.38
C TYR A 152 6.31 10.91 9.41
N PHE A 153 5.55 11.89 8.94
CA PHE A 153 4.62 12.63 9.79
C PHE A 153 3.37 11.78 10.01
N ILE A 154 3.13 11.42 11.27
CA ILE A 154 2.02 10.59 11.71
C ILE A 154 1.13 11.42 12.63
N TYR A 155 -0.18 11.30 12.45
CA TYR A 155 -1.19 12.03 13.22
C TYR A 155 -2.41 11.15 13.50
N GLY A 156 -3.24 11.56 14.46
CA GLY A 156 -4.46 10.85 14.84
C GLY A 156 -4.16 9.52 15.53
N ASP A 157 -4.99 8.50 15.30
CA ASP A 157 -4.91 7.20 15.99
C ASP A 157 -3.57 6.47 15.77
N LEU A 158 -2.94 6.66 14.59
CA LEU A 158 -1.63 6.05 14.29
C LEU A 158 -0.49 6.70 15.09
N ALA A 159 -0.68 7.89 15.65
CA ALA A 159 0.32 8.56 16.49
C ALA A 159 0.37 7.99 17.91
N ASP A 160 -0.57 7.12 18.30
CA ASP A 160 -0.53 6.43 19.59
C ASP A 160 0.70 5.50 19.66
N PRO A 161 1.62 5.72 20.63
CA PRO A 161 2.80 4.88 20.79
C PRO A 161 2.47 3.39 20.97
N SER A 162 1.34 3.07 21.58
CA SER A 162 0.90 1.69 21.80
C SER A 162 0.65 0.98 20.47
N VAL A 163 -0.01 1.68 19.53
CA VAL A 163 -0.28 1.18 18.18
C VAL A 163 1.03 1.02 17.39
N LEU A 164 1.94 1.98 17.50
CA LEU A 164 3.22 1.93 16.81
C LEU A 164 4.12 0.80 17.31
N VAL A 165 4.19 0.61 18.63
CA VAL A 165 4.94 -0.49 19.24
C VAL A 165 4.34 -1.86 18.86
N GLU A 166 3.02 -1.99 18.83
CA GLU A 166 2.36 -3.21 18.37
C GLU A 166 2.66 -3.50 16.88
N LEU A 167 2.70 -2.47 16.03
CA LEU A 167 2.94 -2.61 14.59
C LEU A 167 4.40 -2.84 14.22
N LEU A 168 5.33 -2.14 14.89
CA LEU A 168 6.72 -2.00 14.45
C LEU A 168 7.74 -2.49 15.49
N GLY A 169 7.31 -2.80 16.71
CA GLY A 169 8.16 -3.23 17.83
C GLY A 169 8.70 -2.07 18.67
N ASP A 170 9.57 -2.40 19.64
CA ASP A 170 9.97 -1.48 20.71
C ASP A 170 11.07 -0.46 20.33
N ASN A 171 11.78 -0.65 19.21
CA ASN A 171 12.95 0.15 18.84
C ASN A 171 12.61 1.28 17.85
N LEU A 172 11.67 2.15 18.22
CA LEU A 172 11.21 3.24 17.36
C LEU A 172 11.88 4.57 17.70
N ARG A 173 12.28 5.30 16.65
CA ARG A 173 12.78 6.68 16.77
C ARG A 173 11.69 7.62 16.30
N PHE A 174 11.07 8.32 17.22
CA PHE A 174 10.12 9.37 16.89
C PHE A 174 10.36 10.62 17.72
N TYR A 175 9.97 11.75 17.14
CA TYR A 175 10.06 13.08 17.74
C TYR A 175 8.71 13.78 17.61
N THR A 176 8.50 14.81 18.41
CA THR A 176 7.33 15.67 18.20
C THR A 176 7.51 16.45 16.90
N ALA A 177 6.46 16.59 16.11
CA ALA A 177 6.56 17.26 14.82
C ALA A 177 5.29 18.00 14.37
N GLU A 178 5.49 18.92 13.43
CA GLU A 178 4.45 19.69 12.72
C GLU A 178 4.61 19.56 11.21
N ILE A 179 3.53 19.77 10.45
CA ILE A 179 3.61 19.93 8.99
C ILE A 179 3.81 21.41 8.66
N ILE A 180 4.77 21.70 7.80
CA ILE A 180 4.98 23.06 7.29
C ILE A 180 4.02 23.31 6.12
N GLY A 181 3.22 24.37 6.21
CA GLY A 181 2.33 24.80 5.12
C GLY A 181 1.02 24.03 4.95
N GLY A 182 0.78 22.98 5.75
CA GLY A 182 -0.51 22.30 5.86
C GLY A 182 -1.35 22.91 6.99
N GLY A 183 -2.67 23.05 6.80
CA GLY A 183 -3.58 23.71 7.76
C GLY A 183 -3.79 23.00 9.11
N TYR A 184 -2.89 22.09 9.51
CA TYR A 184 -2.99 21.29 10.74
C TYR A 184 -2.06 21.84 11.83
N MET A 185 -2.52 22.87 12.54
CA MET A 185 -1.88 23.37 13.77
C MET A 185 -2.47 22.62 14.96
N GLY A 186 -1.80 21.53 15.38
CA GLY A 186 -2.09 20.89 16.67
C GLY A 186 -1.56 21.74 17.83
N ASN A 187 -2.31 21.84 18.92
CA ASN A 187 -1.90 22.61 20.10
C ASN A 187 -0.81 21.86 20.90
N PHE A 188 0.23 22.59 21.33
CA PHE A 188 1.37 22.03 22.07
C PHE A 188 1.26 22.15 23.58
N SER A 189 1.69 21.09 24.27
CA SER A 189 2.42 21.13 25.55
C SER A 189 3.69 20.30 25.40
N PRO A 190 4.85 20.73 25.92
CA PRO A 190 6.10 19.97 25.84
C PRO A 190 6.01 18.71 26.72
N ALA A 191 6.16 17.54 26.09
CA ALA A 191 6.06 16.24 26.75
C ALA A 191 7.43 15.80 27.28
N ASN A 192 7.56 15.66 28.62
CA ASN A 192 8.81 15.26 29.27
C ASN A 192 8.80 13.80 29.74
N ASN A 193 7.71 13.05 29.51
CA ASN A 193 7.53 11.65 29.92
C ASN A 193 6.68 10.85 28.90
N VAL A 194 6.75 9.51 28.93
CA VAL A 194 5.89 8.58 28.14
C VAL A 194 4.40 8.75 28.45
N GLU A 195 4.04 9.33 29.60
CA GLU A 195 2.67 9.70 29.95
C GLU A 195 2.19 11.02 29.31
N ASP A 196 3.11 11.95 29.00
CA ASP A 196 2.77 13.19 28.25
C ASP A 196 2.62 12.91 26.74
N LEU A 197 3.16 11.78 26.27
CA LEU A 197 3.00 11.24 24.92
C LEU A 197 1.53 10.90 24.58
N MET A 198 0.69 10.67 25.60
CA MET A 198 -0.76 10.43 25.41
C MET A 198 -1.51 11.65 24.84
N SER A 199 -0.88 12.81 24.75
CA SER A 199 -1.49 14.03 24.19
C SER A 199 -0.87 14.49 22.86
N LEU A 200 0.07 13.71 22.29
CA LEU A 200 0.69 14.07 21.01
C LEU A 200 -0.27 13.79 19.86
N THR A 201 -0.87 14.85 19.33
CA THR A 201 -1.70 14.76 18.12
C THR A 201 -0.89 14.45 16.86
N SER A 202 0.44 14.62 16.90
CA SER A 202 1.34 14.40 15.78
C SER A 202 2.79 14.12 16.18
N ILE A 203 3.45 13.22 15.44
CA ILE A 203 4.86 12.84 15.60
C ILE A 203 5.56 12.73 14.24
N ALA A 204 6.89 12.84 14.23
CA ALA A 204 7.74 12.41 13.14
C ALA A 204 8.39 11.08 13.52
N LEU A 205 8.02 10.01 12.84
CA LEU A 205 8.60 8.68 12.98
C LEU A 205 9.68 8.45 11.93
N GLN A 206 10.86 7.99 12.35
CA GLN A 206 11.90 7.53 11.43
C GLN A 206 11.60 6.09 11.02
N VAL A 207 11.26 5.89 9.76
CA VAL A 207 11.06 4.56 9.17
C VAL A 207 12.36 4.12 8.55
N GLU A 208 12.97 3.05 9.09
CA GLU A 208 14.30 2.59 8.72
C GLU A 208 14.28 1.56 7.59
N THR A 209 13.19 0.80 7.44
CA THR A 209 13.10 -0.27 6.45
C THR A 209 11.79 -0.24 5.65
N GLN A 210 11.81 -0.90 4.50
CA GLN A 210 10.63 -1.06 3.66
C GLN A 210 9.53 -1.86 4.37
N GLU A 211 9.90 -2.87 5.15
CA GLU A 211 8.94 -3.71 5.88
C GLU A 211 8.17 -2.89 6.92
N GLN A 212 8.86 -1.99 7.63
CA GLN A 212 8.20 -1.06 8.56
C GLN A 212 7.23 -0.14 7.83
N GLU A 213 7.62 0.38 6.67
CA GLU A 213 6.74 1.21 5.86
C GLU A 213 5.52 0.43 5.36
N ASP A 214 5.71 -0.79 4.89
CA ASP A 214 4.64 -1.63 4.37
C ASP A 214 3.62 -1.98 5.48
N MET A 215 4.07 -2.15 6.73
CA MET A 215 3.19 -2.30 7.90
C MET A 215 2.34 -1.05 8.17
N LEU A 216 2.95 0.15 8.13
CA LEU A 216 2.22 1.41 8.31
C LEU A 216 1.20 1.64 7.19
N ARG A 217 1.59 1.36 5.94
CA ARG A 217 0.71 1.46 4.77
C ARG A 217 -0.44 0.47 4.85
N ALA A 218 -0.19 -0.75 5.32
CA ALA A 218 -1.21 -1.77 5.53
C ALA A 218 -2.23 -1.35 6.58
N TYR A 219 -1.77 -0.78 7.69
CA TYR A 219 -2.65 -0.30 8.76
C TYR A 219 -3.60 0.81 8.29
N GLN A 220 -3.07 1.79 7.53
CA GLN A 220 -3.88 2.88 7.01
C GLN A 220 -4.84 2.43 5.90
N GLY A 221 -4.41 1.50 5.06
CA GLY A 221 -5.22 0.95 3.98
C GLY A 221 -5.44 1.88 2.79
N ASP A 222 -6.33 1.49 1.87
CA ASP A 222 -6.56 2.16 0.57
C ASP A 222 -7.37 3.45 0.65
N ALA A 223 -7.91 3.78 1.83
CA ALA A 223 -8.48 5.09 2.08
C ALA A 223 -7.40 6.19 2.03
N TYR A 224 -6.12 5.83 2.17
CA TYR A 224 -5.02 6.76 2.22
C TYR A 224 -4.01 6.53 1.09
N GLU A 225 -3.28 7.58 0.76
CA GLU A 225 -2.09 7.54 -0.08
C GLU A 225 -0.91 8.20 0.65
N VAL A 226 0.29 7.73 0.35
CA VAL A 226 1.53 8.30 0.85
C VAL A 226 1.94 9.46 -0.05
N VAL A 227 2.15 10.63 0.55
CA VAL A 227 2.54 11.87 -0.14
C VAL A 227 3.72 12.51 0.54
N ARG A 228 4.48 13.33 -0.19
CA ARG A 228 5.55 14.14 0.37
C ARG A 228 4.98 15.28 1.22
N CYS A 229 5.65 15.60 2.32
CA CYS A 229 5.36 16.78 3.12
C CYS A 229 6.65 17.29 3.79
N PRO A 230 6.85 18.61 3.87
CA PRO A 230 7.87 19.17 4.73
C PRO A 230 7.42 19.03 6.20
N ILE A 231 8.32 18.53 7.04
CA ILE A 231 8.07 18.26 8.45
C ILE A 231 8.99 19.13 9.28
N TYR A 232 8.44 19.82 10.27
CA TYR A 232 9.23 20.48 11.31
C TYR A 232 9.37 19.54 12.50
N VAL A 233 10.59 19.06 12.75
CA VAL A 233 10.88 18.15 13.86
C VAL A 233 11.39 18.95 15.04
N ALA A 234 10.66 18.92 16.16
CA ALA A 234 11.07 19.59 17.38
C ALA A 234 12.11 18.74 18.14
N CYS A 235 13.32 19.27 18.29
CA CYS A 235 14.36 18.70 19.16
C CYS A 235 14.29 19.40 20.52
N THR A 236 13.79 18.70 21.54
CA THR A 236 13.94 19.14 22.92
C THR A 236 15.31 18.70 23.45
N ASP A 237 16.33 19.54 23.27
CA ASP A 237 17.56 19.38 24.03
C ASP A 237 17.30 19.81 25.48
N TYR A 238 17.56 18.89 26.42
CA TYR A 238 17.30 19.03 27.87
C TYR A 238 18.01 20.20 28.57
N ILE A 239 18.72 21.07 27.85
CA ILE A 239 19.63 22.07 28.44
C ILE A 239 19.17 23.52 28.24
N GLU A 240 18.28 23.85 27.31
CA GLU A 240 17.82 25.24 27.14
C GLU A 240 16.32 25.32 26.86
N PHE A 241 15.68 26.31 27.46
CA PHE A 241 14.25 26.68 27.33
C PHE A 241 13.85 27.13 25.90
N LEU A 242 14.62 26.74 24.87
CA LEU A 242 14.44 27.07 23.47
C LEU A 242 14.23 25.77 22.70
N ALA A 243 13.01 25.53 22.24
CA ALA A 243 12.74 24.47 21.28
C ALA A 243 13.39 24.87 19.94
N TYR A 244 14.50 24.22 19.59
CA TYR A 244 15.05 24.27 18.24
C TYR A 244 14.48 23.08 17.46
N GLY A 245 14.07 23.32 16.23
CA GLY A 245 13.61 22.27 15.33
C GLY A 245 14.17 22.44 13.94
N GLU A 246 14.26 21.32 13.22
CA GLU A 246 14.77 21.25 11.86
C GLU A 246 13.63 20.95 10.89
N GLU A 247 13.63 21.64 9.75
CA GLU A 247 12.78 21.28 8.62
C GLU A 247 13.43 20.12 7.87
N VAL A 248 12.72 18.99 7.82
CA VAL A 248 13.14 17.78 7.11
C VAL A 248 12.12 17.40 6.05
N PRO A 249 12.56 16.92 4.87
CA PRO A 249 11.66 16.33 3.90
C PRO A 249 11.14 15.00 4.46
N GLY A 250 9.83 14.78 4.34
CA GLY A 250 9.22 13.55 4.82
C GLY A 250 7.99 13.14 4.02
N LEU A 251 7.32 12.12 4.54
CA LEU A 251 6.13 11.51 3.98
C LEU A 251 4.99 11.56 4.99
N THR A 252 3.75 11.52 4.51
CA THR A 252 2.58 11.38 5.37
C THR A 252 1.44 10.68 4.63
N PHE A 253 0.41 10.28 5.38
CA PHE A 253 -0.80 9.66 4.85
C PHE A 253 -1.86 10.73 4.60
N ARG A 254 -2.24 10.89 3.33
CA ARG A 254 -3.33 11.76 2.90
C ARG A 254 -4.57 10.92 2.61
N LEU A 255 -5.72 11.32 3.18
CA LEU A 255 -7.00 10.69 2.89
C LEU A 255 -7.40 10.95 1.42
N ILE A 256 -7.65 9.90 0.66
CA ILE A 256 -8.19 9.98 -0.69
C ILE A 256 -9.68 10.27 -0.55
N LYS A 257 -10.10 11.51 -0.84
CA LYS A 257 -11.54 11.83 -0.96
C LYS A 257 -12.13 10.94 -2.05
N LYS A 258 -12.90 9.91 -1.68
CA LYS A 258 -13.71 9.16 -2.64
C LYS A 258 -14.68 10.15 -3.29
N ALA A 259 -14.65 10.23 -4.62
CA ALA A 259 -15.70 10.90 -5.37
C ALA A 259 -17.03 10.27 -4.92
N THR A 260 -17.90 11.10 -4.37
CA THR A 260 -19.28 10.73 -4.06
C THR A 260 -19.96 10.55 -5.41
N ASP A 261 -20.33 9.31 -5.75
CA ASP A 261 -21.23 9.03 -6.88
C ASP A 261 -22.63 9.61 -6.62
#